data_AF-A0A9D5IKV8-F1
#
_entry.id   AF-A0A9D5IKV8-F1
#
_cell.length_a   1.000
_cell.length_b   1.000
_cell.length_c   1.000
_cell.angle_alpha   90.00
_cell.angle_beta   90.00
_cell.angle_gamma   90.00
#
_symmetry.space_group_name_H-M   'P 1'
#
loop_
_entity.id
_entity.type
_entity.pdbx_description
1 polymer ?
#
loop_
_entity_poly.entity_id
_entity_poly.type
_entity_poly.pdbx_seq_one_letter_code
_entity_poly.pdbx_strand_id
1 'polypeptide(L)'
;MLKIANKYGNFDVTHSQLPKGYTLVEGKCLQPLARKHGIKFVPAVTEWIPSRYRKYPSRPKIGGIVVTDRQAAKMCELIAERERRRNDPKVIAAKQRAAKRRQEAADRHEKELDERAARVGYERGSKCEAWLKGGCIDERDAEVIAFKTRYRHEFTDYDEQYEKIDWQELKSQVGFEEAKQQMREMAREEKVEDPIPETWDEYLRKYGFDSPEALAMAAVLRNPRECHPVWFKACEVGLRGRELTNLTYERIKDAKVGTPRD
;
A
#
# COMPACT_ATOMS: atom_id res chain seq x y z
N MET A 1 30.27 28.78 -14.13
CA MET A 1 29.17 28.89 -15.10
C MET A 1 29.69 29.62 -16.34
N LEU A 2 29.21 29.32 -17.56
CA LEU A 2 29.65 30.05 -18.77
C LEU A 2 28.97 31.43 -18.83
N LYS A 3 29.62 32.42 -19.45
CA LYS A 3 29.12 33.81 -19.54
C LYS A 3 27.86 33.97 -20.41
N ILE A 4 27.47 32.92 -21.14
CA ILE A 4 26.32 32.91 -22.04
C ILE A 4 25.00 32.57 -21.34
N ALA A 5 25.03 32.20 -20.05
CA ALA A 5 23.81 31.87 -19.32
C ALA A 5 22.90 33.10 -19.16
N ASN A 6 21.59 32.91 -19.38
CA ASN A 6 20.58 33.91 -19.07
C ASN A 6 20.37 34.04 -17.55
N LYS A 7 19.47 34.92 -17.13
CA LYS A 7 19.15 35.14 -15.71
C LYS A 7 18.67 33.89 -14.95
N TYR A 8 18.24 32.85 -15.65
CA TYR A 8 17.79 31.57 -15.09
C TYR A 8 18.90 30.50 -15.07
N GLY A 9 20.13 30.84 -15.45
CA GLY A 9 21.26 29.92 -15.47
C GLY A 9 21.29 28.98 -16.68
N ASN A 10 20.44 29.20 -17.68
CA ASN A 10 20.27 28.36 -18.87
C ASN A 10 20.58 29.15 -20.16
N PHE A 11 20.67 28.47 -21.30
CA PHE A 11 20.75 29.09 -22.62
C PHE A 11 19.56 28.62 -23.47
N ASP A 12 18.82 29.56 -24.05
CA ASP A 12 17.68 29.26 -24.93
C ASP A 12 18.18 29.15 -26.38
N VAL A 13 18.24 27.92 -26.90
CA VAL A 13 18.67 27.66 -28.29
C VAL A 13 17.50 27.71 -29.27
N THR A 14 16.24 27.80 -28.81
CA THR A 14 15.07 27.83 -29.72
C THR A 14 14.87 29.20 -30.35
N HIS A 15 15.31 30.26 -29.67
CA HIS A 15 15.14 31.64 -30.14
C HIS A 15 16.47 32.39 -30.34
N SER A 16 17.60 31.85 -29.90
CA SER A 16 18.90 32.50 -30.00
C SER A 16 19.91 31.69 -30.81
N GLN A 17 20.64 32.37 -31.69
CA GLN A 17 21.79 31.76 -32.35
C GLN A 17 22.91 31.53 -31.31
N LEU A 18 23.53 30.35 -31.37
CA LEU A 18 24.67 30.02 -30.52
C LEU A 18 25.84 30.99 -30.80
N PRO A 19 26.44 31.62 -29.77
CA PRO A 19 27.59 32.47 -29.95
C PRO A 19 28.79 31.69 -30.50
N LYS A 20 29.65 32.34 -31.28
CA LYS A 20 30.90 31.74 -31.77
C LYS A 20 31.75 31.21 -30.61
N GLY A 21 32.36 30.03 -30.77
CA GLY A 21 33.18 29.40 -29.75
C GLY A 21 32.41 28.46 -28.80
N TYR A 22 31.09 28.29 -29.01
CA TYR A 22 30.24 27.41 -28.22
C TYR A 22 29.49 26.42 -29.11
N THR A 23 29.36 25.21 -28.60
CA THR A 23 28.68 24.10 -29.27
C THR A 23 27.57 23.58 -28.38
N LEU A 24 26.39 23.33 -28.98
CA LEU A 24 25.30 22.59 -28.35
C LEU A 24 25.59 21.09 -28.45
N VAL A 25 25.53 20.42 -27.31
CA VAL A 25 25.56 18.96 -27.23
C VAL A 25 24.20 18.49 -26.72
N GLU A 26 23.46 17.77 -27.56
CA GLU A 26 22.14 17.24 -27.24
C GLU A 26 22.22 15.82 -26.69
N GLY A 27 21.31 15.48 -25.78
CA GLY A 27 21.26 14.14 -25.20
C GLY A 27 20.74 14.09 -23.76
N LYS A 28 20.49 12.86 -23.29
CA LYS A 28 19.99 12.63 -21.94
C LYS A 28 21.14 12.55 -20.93
N CYS A 29 20.90 13.06 -19.71
CA CYS A 29 21.83 12.97 -18.59
C CYS A 29 23.23 13.56 -18.86
N LEU A 30 23.31 14.64 -19.64
CA LEU A 30 24.57 15.33 -19.96
C LEU A 30 25.08 16.20 -18.82
N GLN A 31 24.21 16.85 -18.05
CA GLN A 31 24.63 17.70 -16.93
C GLN A 31 25.38 16.92 -15.85
N PRO A 32 24.91 15.74 -15.37
CA PRO A 32 25.67 14.94 -14.41
C PRO A 32 27.01 14.47 -14.97
N LEU A 33 27.06 14.13 -16.26
CA LEU A 33 28.29 13.70 -16.93
C LEU A 33 29.31 14.84 -17.00
N ALA A 34 28.89 16.03 -17.43
CA ALA A 34 29.74 17.21 -17.46
C ALA A 34 30.25 17.60 -16.05
N ARG A 35 29.38 17.56 -15.02
CA ARG A 35 29.77 17.81 -13.61
C ARG A 35 30.84 16.82 -13.15
N LYS A 36 30.65 15.52 -13.39
CA LYS A 36 31.60 14.46 -13.00
C LYS A 36 33.00 14.68 -13.57
N HIS A 37 33.10 15.23 -14.79
CA HIS A 37 34.35 15.43 -15.50
C HIS A 37 34.86 16.88 -15.46
N GLY A 38 34.28 17.74 -14.63
CA GLY A 38 34.71 19.13 -14.45
C GLY A 38 34.54 20.02 -15.70
N ILE A 39 33.65 19.63 -16.62
CA ILE A 39 33.38 20.38 -17.86
C ILE A 39 32.46 21.56 -17.51
N LYS A 40 32.82 22.77 -17.94
CA LYS A 40 31.98 23.96 -17.72
C LYS A 40 30.88 23.95 -18.78
N PHE A 41 29.64 23.94 -18.34
CA PHE A 41 28.47 23.91 -19.23
C PHE A 41 27.38 24.86 -18.78
N VAL A 42 26.40 25.07 -19.66
CA VAL A 42 25.12 25.74 -19.39
C VAL A 42 24.00 24.82 -19.91
N PRO A 43 22.94 24.54 -19.13
CA PRO A 43 21.78 23.79 -19.63
C PRO A 43 21.16 24.46 -20.86
N ALA A 44 20.88 23.70 -21.91
CA ALA A 44 20.26 24.20 -23.14
C ALA A 44 18.76 23.91 -23.16
N VAL A 45 17.94 24.95 -23.26
CA VAL A 45 16.50 24.83 -23.54
C VAL A 45 16.35 24.63 -25.04
N THR A 46 15.95 23.42 -25.44
CA THR A 46 15.87 23.01 -26.85
C THR A 46 14.44 22.97 -27.37
N GLU A 47 13.45 23.04 -26.48
CA GLU A 47 12.03 22.98 -26.84
C GLU A 47 11.19 23.61 -25.72
N TRP A 48 10.05 24.19 -26.09
CA TRP A 48 9.02 24.64 -25.16
C TRP A 48 7.82 23.70 -25.24
N ILE A 49 7.57 22.94 -24.17
CA ILE A 49 6.46 21.99 -24.12
C ILE A 49 5.19 22.76 -23.74
N PRO A 50 4.17 22.81 -24.62
CA PRO A 50 2.90 23.46 -24.29
C PRO A 50 2.23 22.73 -23.13
N SER A 51 1.60 23.49 -22.24
CA SER A 51 0.82 22.90 -21.15
C SER A 51 -0.45 22.25 -21.69
N ARG A 52 -0.84 21.11 -21.09
CA ARG A 52 -2.13 20.46 -21.39
C ARG A 52 -3.33 21.31 -20.94
N TYR A 53 -3.12 22.28 -20.05
CA TYR A 53 -4.15 23.20 -19.62
C TYR A 53 -3.84 24.61 -20.10
N ARG A 54 -4.80 25.22 -20.80
CA ARG A 54 -4.69 26.55 -21.43
C ARG A 54 -4.30 27.67 -20.46
N LYS A 55 -4.54 27.49 -19.15
CA LYS A 55 -4.21 28.46 -18.10
C LYS A 55 -2.74 28.46 -17.64
N TYR A 56 -1.96 27.43 -17.98
CA TYR A 56 -0.57 27.33 -17.53
C TYR A 56 0.40 27.63 -18.67
N PRO A 57 1.49 28.37 -18.39
CA PRO A 57 2.50 28.69 -19.40
C PRO A 57 3.24 27.43 -19.87
N SER A 58 3.74 27.48 -21.11
CA SER A 58 4.62 26.45 -21.66
C SER A 58 5.84 26.27 -20.77
N ARG A 59 6.28 25.02 -20.60
CA ARG A 59 7.46 24.70 -19.78
C ARG A 59 8.69 24.48 -20.67
N PRO A 60 9.88 24.99 -20.29
CA PRO A 60 11.09 24.74 -21.04
C PRO A 60 11.53 23.29 -20.87
N LYS A 61 11.91 22.64 -21.96
CA LYS A 61 12.53 21.31 -21.97
C LYS A 61 14.02 21.47 -22.16
N ILE A 62 14.78 20.95 -21.21
CA ILE A 62 16.24 20.90 -21.30
C ILE A 62 16.61 19.63 -22.07
N GLY A 63 16.95 19.78 -23.35
CA GLY A 63 17.37 18.68 -24.22
C GLY A 63 18.87 18.48 -24.33
N GLY A 64 19.68 19.41 -23.80
CA GLY A 64 21.12 19.35 -23.93
C GLY A 64 21.88 20.27 -23.00
N ILE A 65 23.16 20.46 -23.31
CA ILE A 65 24.05 21.42 -22.67
C ILE A 65 24.84 22.19 -23.73
N VAL A 66 25.12 23.46 -23.46
CA VAL A 66 26.08 24.26 -24.22
C VAL A 66 27.43 24.22 -23.53
N VAL A 67 28.47 23.94 -24.30
CA VAL A 67 29.88 23.90 -23.85
C VAL A 67 30.74 24.72 -24.81
N THR A 68 31.96 25.06 -24.40
CA THR A 68 32.94 25.66 -25.33
C THR A 68 33.36 24.64 -26.38
N ASP A 69 33.69 25.06 -27.60
CA ASP A 69 34.09 24.16 -28.70
C ASP A 69 35.25 23.23 -28.31
N ARG A 70 36.23 23.75 -27.55
CA ARG A 70 37.35 22.96 -27.02
C ARG A 70 36.92 21.79 -26.12
N GLN A 71 35.79 21.94 -25.42
CA GLN A 71 35.25 20.93 -24.51
C GLN A 71 34.18 20.05 -25.18
N ALA A 72 33.66 20.46 -26.34
CA ALA A 72 32.65 19.71 -27.08
C ALA A 72 33.17 18.35 -27.53
N ALA A 73 34.39 18.30 -28.11
CA ALA A 73 35.04 17.05 -28.50
C ALA A 73 35.16 16.07 -27.31
N LYS A 74 35.67 16.55 -26.17
CA LYS A 74 35.76 15.77 -24.93
C LYS A 74 34.39 15.29 -24.45
N MET A 75 33.35 16.11 -24.59
CA MET A 75 31.99 15.72 -24.21
C MET A 75 31.45 14.60 -25.10
N CYS A 76 31.67 14.68 -26.41
CA CYS A 76 31.29 13.64 -27.37
C CYS A 76 31.99 12.31 -27.07
N GLU A 77 33.29 12.33 -26.76
CA GLU A 77 34.04 11.13 -26.36
C GLU A 77 33.47 10.49 -25.08
N LEU A 78 33.14 11.32 -24.07
CA LEU A 78 32.53 10.84 -22.83
C LEU A 78 31.14 10.24 -23.03
N ILE A 79 30.35 10.79 -23.96
CA ILE A 79 29.05 10.22 -24.35
C ILE A 79 29.27 8.86 -25.00
N ALA A 80 30.15 8.78 -26.01
CA ALA A 80 30.45 7.54 -26.72
C ALA A 80 30.98 6.44 -25.77
N GLU A 81 31.87 6.78 -24.84
CA GLU A 81 32.39 5.85 -23.83
C GLU A 81 31.29 5.39 -22.87
N ARG A 82 30.39 6.29 -22.45
CA ARG A 82 29.24 5.94 -21.61
C ARG A 82 28.27 5.00 -22.35
N GLU A 83 28.02 5.24 -23.62
CA GLU A 83 27.19 4.38 -24.46
C GLU A 83 27.83 3.01 -24.66
N ARG A 84 29.13 2.97 -24.94
CA ARG A 84 29.91 1.72 -25.03
C ARG A 84 29.81 0.91 -23.74
N ARG A 85 30.03 1.52 -22.57
CA ARG A 85 29.88 0.85 -21.27
C ARG A 85 28.45 0.41 -20.98
N ARG A 86 27.45 1.18 -21.42
CA ARG A 86 26.04 0.82 -21.24
C ARG A 86 25.67 -0.41 -22.07
N ASN A 87 26.26 -0.53 -23.27
CA ASN A 87 26.03 -1.62 -24.21
C ASN A 87 26.98 -2.80 -24.01
N ASP A 88 27.91 -2.73 -23.04
CA ASP A 88 28.78 -3.84 -22.67
C ASP A 88 27.90 -5.02 -22.17
N PRO A 89 28.02 -6.23 -22.78
CA PRO A 89 27.28 -7.41 -22.37
C PRO A 89 27.41 -7.72 -20.88
N LYS A 90 28.58 -7.47 -20.27
CA LYS A 90 28.81 -7.68 -18.83
C LYS A 90 27.96 -6.72 -17.98
N VAL A 91 27.85 -5.47 -18.41
CA VAL A 91 27.04 -4.44 -17.71
C VAL A 91 25.55 -4.73 -17.86
N ILE A 92 25.11 -5.16 -19.05
CA ILE A 92 23.72 -5.55 -19.30
C ILE A 92 23.35 -6.76 -18.43
N ALA A 93 24.17 -7.82 -18.46
CA ALA A 93 23.94 -9.02 -17.67
C ALA A 93 23.94 -8.73 -16.15
N ALA A 94 24.86 -7.88 -15.68
CA ALA A 94 24.89 -7.47 -14.27
C ALA A 94 23.61 -6.71 -13.86
N LYS A 95 23.10 -5.82 -14.71
CA LYS A 95 21.83 -5.11 -14.46
C LYS A 95 20.64 -6.05 -14.42
N GLN A 96 20.56 -7.00 -15.36
CA GLN A 96 19.48 -7.99 -15.38
C GLN A 96 19.50 -8.86 -14.12
N ARG A 97 20.68 -9.33 -13.69
CA ARG A 97 20.83 -10.08 -12.44
C ARG A 97 20.41 -9.27 -11.21
N ALA A 98 20.79 -7.99 -11.14
CA ALA A 98 20.38 -7.11 -10.05
C ALA A 98 18.87 -6.86 -10.03
N ALA A 99 18.25 -6.68 -11.20
CA ALA A 99 16.80 -6.55 -11.32
C ALA A 99 16.08 -7.84 -10.87
N LYS A 100 16.56 -9.01 -11.32
CA LYS A 100 16.01 -10.31 -10.92
C LYS A 100 16.07 -10.51 -9.40
N ARG A 101 17.21 -10.22 -8.77
CA ARG A 101 17.36 -10.31 -7.30
C ARG A 101 16.39 -9.39 -6.54
N ARG A 102 16.13 -8.19 -7.06
CA ARG A 102 15.16 -7.26 -6.46
C ARG A 102 13.74 -7.80 -6.58
N GLN A 103 13.40 -8.38 -7.72
CA GLN A 103 12.10 -9.01 -7.92
C GLN A 103 11.94 -10.22 -7.00
N GLU A 104 12.92 -11.13 -6.96
CA GLU A 104 12.92 -12.29 -6.05
C GLU A 104 12.85 -11.88 -4.56
N ALA A 105 13.39 -10.72 -4.19
CA ALA A 105 13.26 -10.20 -2.83
C ALA A 105 11.85 -9.62 -2.56
N ALA A 106 11.27 -8.91 -3.53
CA ALA A 106 9.91 -8.39 -3.43
C ALA A 106 8.87 -9.53 -3.36
N ASP A 107 9.01 -10.55 -4.21
CA ASP A 107 8.11 -11.70 -4.25
C ASP A 107 8.17 -12.49 -2.93
N ARG A 108 9.36 -12.65 -2.34
CA ARG A 108 9.50 -13.29 -1.02
C ARG A 108 8.81 -12.51 0.08
N HIS A 109 9.02 -11.20 0.11
CA HIS A 109 8.38 -10.34 1.10
C HIS A 109 6.84 -10.33 0.93
N GLU A 110 6.34 -10.35 -0.30
CA GLU A 110 4.91 -10.47 -0.57
C GLU A 110 4.36 -11.80 -0.03
N LYS A 111 5.05 -12.90 -0.29
CA LYS A 111 4.66 -14.21 0.23
C LYS A 111 4.66 -14.28 1.76
N GLU A 112 5.65 -13.68 2.41
CA GLU A 112 5.70 -13.57 3.88
C GLU A 112 4.50 -12.77 4.43
N LEU A 113 4.07 -11.72 3.73
CA LEU A 113 2.87 -10.96 4.10
C LEU A 113 1.60 -11.77 3.91
N ASP A 114 1.48 -12.54 2.82
CA ASP A 114 0.34 -13.44 2.59
C ASP A 114 0.25 -14.51 3.68
N GLU A 115 1.38 -15.15 4.02
CA GLU A 115 1.45 -16.15 5.08
C GLU A 115 1.08 -15.56 6.45
N ARG A 116 1.53 -14.33 6.74
CA ARG A 116 1.16 -13.62 7.97
C ARG A 116 -0.32 -13.25 8.00
N ALA A 117 -0.86 -12.74 6.90
CA ALA A 117 -2.27 -12.39 6.77
C ALA A 117 -3.16 -13.62 6.96
N ALA A 118 -2.82 -14.75 6.32
CA ALA A 118 -3.52 -16.01 6.47
C ALA A 118 -3.48 -16.53 7.92
N ARG A 119 -2.34 -16.41 8.60
CA ARG A 119 -2.19 -16.84 10.01
C ARG A 119 -3.04 -16.02 10.97
N VAL A 120 -3.06 -14.70 10.81
CA VAL A 120 -3.80 -13.78 11.71
C VAL A 120 -5.28 -13.66 11.30
N GLY A 121 -5.59 -13.92 10.04
CA GLY A 121 -6.95 -13.91 9.48
C GLY A 121 -7.41 -12.55 8.91
N TYR A 122 -6.54 -11.55 8.82
CA TYR A 122 -6.90 -10.25 8.24
C TYR A 122 -6.73 -10.23 6.70
N GLU A 123 -7.49 -9.37 6.02
CA GLU A 123 -7.40 -9.19 4.57
C GLU A 123 -6.29 -8.19 4.19
N ARG A 124 -5.56 -8.45 3.10
CA ARG A 124 -4.54 -7.53 2.56
C ARG A 124 -5.18 -6.24 2.05
N GLY A 125 -4.54 -5.11 2.33
CA GLY A 125 -5.05 -3.77 2.03
C GLY A 125 -6.13 -3.28 2.99
N SER A 126 -6.55 -4.10 3.96
CA SER A 126 -7.56 -3.70 4.94
C SER A 126 -7.04 -2.66 5.95
N LYS A 127 -7.98 -1.96 6.61
CA LYS A 127 -7.64 -1.08 7.74
C LYS A 127 -6.91 -1.83 8.87
N CYS A 128 -7.26 -3.10 9.10
CA CYS A 128 -6.61 -3.95 10.09
C CYS A 128 -5.12 -4.15 9.75
N GLU A 129 -4.79 -4.45 8.48
CA GLU A 129 -3.40 -4.55 8.04
C GLU A 129 -2.64 -3.22 8.24
N ALA A 130 -3.28 -2.10 7.91
CA ALA A 130 -2.68 -0.78 8.09
C ALA A 130 -2.37 -0.46 9.56
N TRP A 131 -3.29 -0.76 10.48
CA TRP A 131 -3.08 -0.58 11.92
C TRP A 131 -1.99 -1.50 12.47
N LEU A 132 -1.96 -2.77 12.05
CA LEU A 132 -0.94 -3.72 12.48
C LEU A 132 0.46 -3.31 11.99
N LYS A 133 0.57 -2.87 10.73
CA LYS A 133 1.84 -2.32 10.18
C LYS A 133 2.27 -1.02 10.86
N GLY A 134 1.30 -0.19 11.23
CA GLY A 134 1.52 1.06 11.95
C GLY A 134 1.84 0.89 13.44
N GLY A 135 1.74 -0.33 13.98
CA GLY A 135 1.93 -0.60 15.41
C GLY A 135 0.79 -0.06 16.30
N CYS A 136 -0.36 0.27 15.72
CA CYS A 136 -1.53 0.75 16.45
C CYS A 136 -2.24 -0.38 17.21
N ILE A 137 -2.09 -1.61 16.72
CA ILE A 137 -2.65 -2.84 17.30
C ILE A 137 -1.58 -3.94 17.22
N ASP A 138 -1.68 -4.95 18.08
CA ASP A 138 -0.83 -6.13 18.01
C ASP A 138 -1.48 -7.27 17.19
N GLU A 139 -0.81 -8.41 17.04
CA GLU A 139 -1.35 -9.55 16.28
C GLU A 139 -2.59 -10.17 16.94
N ARG A 140 -2.73 -10.06 18.26
CA ARG A 140 -3.87 -10.61 19.01
C ARG A 140 -5.12 -9.76 18.77
N ASP A 141 -4.97 -8.44 18.81
CA ASP A 141 -6.01 -7.49 18.45
C ASP A 141 -6.44 -7.65 17.00
N ALA A 142 -5.47 -7.81 16.08
CA ALA A 142 -5.74 -8.00 14.66
C ALA A 142 -6.56 -9.28 14.39
N GLU A 143 -6.30 -10.37 15.12
CA GLU A 143 -7.06 -11.61 15.03
C GLU A 143 -8.51 -11.45 15.52
N VAL A 144 -8.72 -10.72 16.63
CA VAL A 144 -10.08 -10.43 17.12
C VAL A 144 -10.85 -9.54 16.13
N ILE A 145 -10.18 -8.55 15.55
CA ILE A 145 -10.77 -7.67 14.52
C ILE A 145 -11.10 -8.47 13.25
N ALA A 146 -10.20 -9.35 12.82
CA ALA A 146 -10.40 -10.25 11.68
C ALA A 146 -11.60 -11.16 11.91
N PHE A 147 -11.69 -11.80 13.07
CA PHE A 147 -12.83 -12.63 13.45
C PHE A 147 -14.13 -11.81 13.49
N LYS A 148 -14.14 -10.65 14.14
CA LYS A 148 -15.32 -9.74 14.18
C LYS A 148 -15.76 -9.36 12.77
N THR A 149 -14.82 -9.09 11.87
CA THR A 149 -15.09 -8.74 10.47
C THR A 149 -15.69 -9.92 9.73
N ARG A 150 -15.08 -11.11 9.81
CA ARG A 150 -15.61 -12.34 9.21
C ARG A 150 -16.98 -12.71 9.77
N TYR A 151 -17.16 -12.70 11.09
CA TYR A 151 -18.45 -12.92 11.75
C TYR A 151 -19.52 -11.89 11.34
N ARG A 152 -19.12 -10.66 10.97
CA ARG A 152 -20.05 -9.71 10.37
C ARG A 152 -20.39 -10.08 8.94
N HIS A 153 -19.44 -10.47 8.10
CA HIS A 153 -19.66 -10.75 6.67
C HIS A 153 -20.26 -12.11 6.36
N GLU A 154 -19.87 -13.17 7.08
CA GLU A 154 -20.38 -14.54 6.90
C GLU A 154 -21.86 -14.67 7.31
N PHE A 155 -22.36 -13.69 8.05
CA PHE A 155 -23.74 -13.64 8.55
C PHE A 155 -24.44 -12.32 8.18
N THR A 156 -23.89 -11.53 7.25
CA THR A 156 -24.56 -10.33 6.71
C THR A 156 -24.40 -10.36 5.21
N ASP A 157 -25.44 -10.81 4.53
CA ASP A 157 -25.53 -10.67 3.09
C ASP A 157 -25.96 -9.24 2.74
N TYR A 158 -24.96 -8.37 2.58
CA TYR A 158 -25.20 -6.97 2.22
C TYR A 158 -25.77 -6.82 0.80
N ASP A 159 -25.66 -7.85 -0.04
CA ASP A 159 -26.09 -7.82 -1.44
C ASP A 159 -27.50 -8.43 -1.62
N GLU A 160 -27.97 -9.29 -0.70
CA GLU A 160 -29.33 -9.87 -0.75
C GLU A 160 -30.42 -9.05 -0.04
N GLN A 161 -30.09 -8.15 0.89
CA GLN A 161 -31.11 -7.44 1.69
C GLN A 161 -31.87 -6.33 0.94
N TYR A 162 -31.39 -5.89 -0.24
CA TYR A 162 -32.03 -4.79 -0.95
C TYR A 162 -32.43 -5.20 -2.37
N GLU A 163 -33.73 -5.12 -2.65
CA GLU A 163 -34.20 -5.21 -4.02
C GLU A 163 -33.50 -4.12 -4.86
N LYS A 164 -33.15 -4.44 -6.12
CA LYS A 164 -32.48 -3.50 -7.06
C LYS A 164 -33.21 -2.15 -7.19
N ILE A 165 -34.49 -2.10 -6.83
CA ILE A 165 -35.37 -0.93 -6.90
C ILE A 165 -35.01 0.05 -5.76
N ASP A 166 -34.91 -0.40 -4.51
CA ASP A 166 -34.57 0.45 -3.35
C ASP A 166 -33.19 1.07 -3.49
N TRP A 167 -32.22 0.32 -4.02
CA TRP A 167 -30.88 0.84 -4.30
C TRP A 167 -30.86 1.95 -5.36
N GLN A 168 -31.63 1.80 -6.44
CA GLN A 168 -31.70 2.83 -7.48
C GLN A 168 -32.39 4.09 -6.98
N GLU A 169 -33.41 3.94 -6.14
CA GLU A 169 -34.16 5.04 -5.56
C GLU A 169 -33.32 5.82 -4.56
N LEU A 170 -32.66 5.15 -3.61
CA LEU A 170 -31.76 5.77 -2.63
C LEU A 170 -30.58 6.49 -3.33
N LYS A 171 -29.95 5.82 -4.32
CA LYS A 171 -28.86 6.40 -5.11
C LYS A 171 -29.28 7.67 -5.86
N SER A 172 -30.54 7.73 -6.32
CA SER A 172 -31.07 8.90 -7.02
C SER A 172 -31.29 10.10 -6.10
N GLN A 173 -31.54 9.86 -4.80
CA GLN A 173 -31.84 10.90 -3.82
C GLN A 173 -30.59 11.49 -3.15
N VAL A 174 -29.66 10.64 -2.72
CA VAL A 174 -28.48 11.07 -1.93
C VAL A 174 -27.14 10.89 -2.67
N GLY A 175 -27.17 10.38 -3.89
CA GLY A 175 -25.94 10.07 -4.64
C GLY A 175 -25.27 8.77 -4.20
N PHE A 176 -24.27 8.34 -4.98
CA PHE A 176 -23.75 6.97 -4.90
C PHE A 176 -23.07 6.60 -3.58
N GLU A 177 -22.20 7.47 -3.06
CA GLU A 177 -21.42 7.15 -1.85
C GLU A 177 -22.27 7.23 -0.58
N GLU A 178 -23.15 8.22 -0.45
CA GLU A 178 -24.06 8.35 0.69
C GLU A 178 -25.14 7.26 0.70
N ALA A 179 -25.70 6.90 -0.46
CA ALA A 179 -26.63 5.77 -0.55
C ALA A 179 -25.96 4.47 -0.13
N LYS A 180 -24.69 4.25 -0.55
CA LYS A 180 -23.93 3.06 -0.18
C LYS A 180 -23.65 3.00 1.32
N GLN A 181 -23.41 4.14 1.94
CA GLN A 181 -23.21 4.24 3.39
C GLN A 181 -24.51 3.96 4.15
N GLN A 182 -25.62 4.61 3.76
CA GLN A 182 -26.94 4.42 4.41
C GLN A 182 -27.45 2.98 4.29
N MET A 183 -27.30 2.35 3.13
CA MET A 183 -27.68 0.95 2.94
C MET A 183 -26.86 0.01 3.82
N ARG A 184 -25.56 0.28 4.01
CA ARG A 184 -24.73 -0.50 4.94
C ARG A 184 -25.15 -0.30 6.39
N GLU A 185 -25.65 0.88 6.74
CA GLU A 185 -26.14 1.19 8.08
C GLU A 185 -27.48 0.51 8.35
N MET A 186 -28.44 0.60 7.41
CA MET A 186 -29.72 -0.11 7.50
C MET A 186 -29.53 -1.64 7.53
N ALA A 187 -28.64 -2.21 6.71
CA ALA A 187 -28.36 -3.65 6.72
C ALA A 187 -27.75 -4.13 8.05
N ARG A 188 -27.05 -3.23 8.75
CA ARG A 188 -26.54 -3.51 10.10
C ARG A 188 -27.64 -3.45 11.14
N GLU A 189 -28.61 -2.56 10.98
CA GLU A 189 -29.75 -2.39 11.91
C GLU A 189 -30.79 -3.51 11.75
N GLU A 190 -31.04 -3.96 10.51
CA GLU A 190 -32.04 -4.99 10.18
C GLU A 190 -31.49 -6.42 10.29
N LYS A 191 -30.22 -6.59 10.64
CA LYS A 191 -29.61 -7.91 10.82
C LYS A 191 -30.25 -8.62 12.02
N VAL A 192 -30.99 -9.69 11.74
CA VAL A 192 -31.34 -10.69 12.74
C VAL A 192 -30.10 -11.56 12.97
N GLU A 193 -29.51 -11.48 14.17
CA GLU A 193 -28.42 -12.39 14.54
C GLU A 193 -28.94 -13.83 14.51
N ASP A 194 -28.25 -14.71 13.79
CA ASP A 194 -28.54 -16.13 13.83
C ASP A 194 -28.63 -16.62 15.28
N PRO A 195 -29.58 -17.51 15.60
CA PRO A 195 -29.68 -18.06 16.93
C PRO A 195 -28.35 -18.73 17.33
N ILE A 196 -27.87 -18.37 18.53
CA ILE A 196 -26.69 -18.97 19.13
C ILE A 196 -27.02 -20.44 19.47
N PRO A 197 -26.15 -21.40 19.12
CA PRO A 197 -26.41 -22.81 19.37
C PRO A 197 -26.69 -23.14 20.84
N GLU A 198 -27.47 -24.21 21.07
CA GLU A 198 -27.87 -24.66 22.41
C GLU A 198 -26.75 -25.39 23.14
N THR A 199 -25.87 -26.04 22.39
CA THR A 199 -24.80 -26.87 22.94
C THR A 199 -23.42 -26.26 22.65
N TRP A 200 -22.47 -26.49 23.57
CA TRP A 200 -21.08 -26.03 23.38
C TRP A 200 -20.42 -26.68 22.17
N ASP A 201 -20.69 -27.95 21.88
CA ASP A 201 -20.13 -28.64 20.72
C ASP A 201 -20.57 -28.00 19.40
N GLU A 202 -21.85 -27.64 19.28
CA GLU A 202 -22.37 -26.92 18.12
C GLU A 202 -21.83 -25.50 18.05
N TYR A 203 -21.72 -24.81 19.18
CA TYR A 203 -21.17 -23.46 19.27
C TYR A 203 -19.71 -23.41 18.78
N LEU A 204 -18.86 -24.30 19.31
CA LEU A 204 -17.46 -24.39 18.95
C LEU A 204 -17.29 -24.72 17.46
N ARG A 205 -18.10 -25.66 16.95
CA ARG A 205 -18.08 -26.02 15.52
C ARG A 205 -18.56 -24.89 14.62
N LYS A 206 -19.68 -24.23 14.96
CA LYS A 206 -20.29 -23.14 14.17
C LYS A 206 -19.34 -21.97 13.99
N TYR A 207 -18.58 -21.62 15.02
CA TYR A 207 -17.66 -20.48 15.00
C TYR A 207 -16.20 -20.87 14.74
N GLY A 208 -15.91 -22.16 14.52
CA GLY A 208 -14.56 -22.66 14.21
C GLY A 208 -13.59 -22.51 15.37
N PHE A 209 -14.06 -22.65 16.61
CA PHE A 209 -13.23 -22.64 17.81
C PHE A 209 -12.74 -24.06 18.12
N ASP A 210 -11.45 -24.33 17.90
CA ASP A 210 -10.82 -25.65 18.11
C ASP A 210 -9.59 -25.60 19.03
N SER A 211 -9.26 -24.43 19.56
CA SER A 211 -8.08 -24.25 20.40
C SER A 211 -8.26 -24.84 21.81
N PRO A 212 -7.17 -25.25 22.48
CA PRO A 212 -7.21 -25.70 23.88
C PRO A 212 -7.86 -24.68 24.82
N GLU A 213 -7.63 -23.39 24.57
CA GLU A 213 -8.24 -22.29 25.32
C GLU A 213 -9.76 -22.26 25.13
N ALA A 214 -10.26 -22.39 23.90
CA ALA A 214 -11.69 -22.44 23.61
C ALA A 214 -12.38 -23.64 24.28
N LEU A 215 -11.74 -24.82 24.22
CA LEU A 215 -12.25 -26.03 24.86
C LEU A 215 -12.28 -25.89 26.39
N ALA A 216 -11.23 -25.32 26.98
CA ALA A 216 -11.18 -25.05 28.42
C ALA A 216 -12.24 -24.02 28.85
N MET A 217 -12.47 -22.98 28.05
CA MET A 217 -13.52 -22.00 28.30
C MET A 217 -14.92 -22.63 28.25
N ALA A 218 -15.20 -23.46 27.24
CA ALA A 218 -16.49 -24.15 27.11
C ALA A 218 -16.78 -25.09 28.29
N ALA A 219 -15.75 -25.70 28.88
CA ALA A 219 -15.91 -26.53 30.07
C ALA A 219 -16.25 -25.74 31.35
N VAL A 220 -15.90 -24.45 31.40
CA VAL A 220 -16.14 -23.56 32.57
C VAL A 220 -17.43 -22.76 32.43
N LEU A 221 -17.75 -22.32 31.21
CA LEU A 221 -18.92 -21.49 30.92
C LEU A 221 -20.19 -22.37 30.87
N ARG A 222 -21.27 -21.91 31.52
CA ARG A 222 -22.47 -22.73 31.71
C ARG A 222 -23.37 -22.84 30.49
N ASN A 223 -23.52 -21.75 29.74
CA ASN A 223 -24.51 -21.65 28.68
C ASN A 223 -23.92 -20.96 27.44
N PRO A 224 -23.87 -21.63 26.28
CA PRO A 224 -23.37 -21.02 25.04
C PRO A 224 -24.23 -19.82 24.59
N ARG A 225 -25.55 -19.82 24.87
CA ARG A 225 -26.46 -18.72 24.49
C ARG A 225 -26.14 -17.39 25.18
N GLU A 226 -25.46 -17.44 26.31
CA GLU A 226 -25.03 -16.24 27.05
C GLU A 226 -23.66 -15.73 26.58
N CYS A 227 -23.02 -16.41 25.63
CA CYS A 227 -21.67 -16.12 25.19
C CYS A 227 -21.69 -15.56 23.76
N HIS A 228 -21.50 -14.25 23.62
CA HIS A 228 -21.36 -13.63 22.31
C HIS A 228 -20.05 -14.09 21.62
N PRO A 229 -20.07 -14.50 20.33
CA PRO A 229 -18.91 -15.07 19.64
C PRO A 229 -17.66 -14.17 19.63
N VAL A 230 -17.84 -12.87 19.43
CA VAL A 230 -16.72 -11.90 19.45
C VAL A 230 -16.11 -11.77 20.86
N TRP A 231 -16.93 -11.84 21.91
CA TRP A 231 -16.43 -11.82 23.29
C TRP A 231 -15.66 -13.11 23.60
N PHE A 232 -16.21 -14.25 23.17
CA PHE A 232 -15.56 -15.55 23.31
C PHE A 232 -14.20 -15.57 22.62
N LYS A 233 -14.11 -15.07 21.38
CA LYS A 233 -12.84 -14.95 20.65
C LYS A 233 -11.82 -14.06 21.37
N ALA A 234 -12.26 -12.91 21.90
CA ALA A 234 -11.38 -12.00 22.63
C ALA A 234 -10.81 -12.65 23.90
N CYS A 235 -11.58 -13.47 24.59
CA CYS A 235 -11.11 -14.20 25.77
C CYS A 235 -10.20 -15.37 25.36
N GLU A 236 -10.54 -16.13 24.32
CA GLU A 236 -9.72 -17.21 23.77
C GLU A 236 -8.30 -16.73 23.46
N VAL A 237 -8.19 -15.65 22.67
CA VAL A 237 -6.89 -15.08 22.27
C VAL A 237 -6.12 -14.56 23.49
N GLY A 238 -6.81 -13.96 24.46
CA GLY A 238 -6.19 -13.41 25.66
C GLY A 238 -5.71 -14.45 26.68
N LEU A 239 -6.27 -15.66 26.63
CA LEU A 239 -5.85 -16.81 27.44
C LEU A 239 -4.63 -17.54 26.85
N ARG A 240 -4.24 -17.28 25.60
CA ARG A 240 -3.10 -17.98 24.96
C ARG A 240 -1.79 -17.80 25.72
N GLY A 241 -1.17 -18.94 26.02
CA GLY A 241 0.06 -19.01 26.81
C GLY A 241 -0.14 -18.90 28.33
N ARG A 242 -1.40 -18.94 28.81
CA ARG A 242 -1.73 -19.02 30.25
C ARG A 242 -2.03 -20.45 30.67
N GLU A 243 -1.88 -20.73 31.96
CA GLU A 243 -2.24 -22.01 32.55
C GLU A 243 -3.76 -22.22 32.60
N LEU A 244 -4.23 -23.35 32.05
CA LEU A 244 -5.65 -23.69 31.85
C LEU A 244 -6.24 -24.64 32.91
N THR A 245 -5.41 -25.34 33.69
CA THR A 245 -5.80 -26.39 34.66
C THR A 245 -6.71 -25.89 35.79
N ASN A 246 -6.66 -24.58 36.11
CA ASN A 246 -7.50 -23.93 37.12
C ASN A 246 -8.23 -22.71 36.55
N LEU A 247 -8.77 -22.85 35.33
CA LEU A 247 -9.51 -21.78 34.68
C LEU A 247 -10.86 -21.56 35.42
N THR A 248 -11.14 -20.30 35.76
CA THR A 248 -12.37 -19.88 36.44
C THR A 248 -13.09 -18.85 35.58
N TYR A 249 -14.40 -18.67 35.79
CA TYR A 249 -15.18 -17.63 35.12
C TYR A 249 -14.54 -16.23 35.19
N GLU A 250 -14.09 -15.80 36.36
CA GLU A 250 -13.45 -14.48 36.52
C GLU A 250 -12.17 -14.35 35.70
N ARG A 251 -11.31 -15.38 35.72
CA ARG A 251 -10.11 -15.44 34.88
C ARG A 251 -10.41 -15.37 33.38
N ILE A 252 -11.53 -15.94 32.91
CA ILE A 252 -11.97 -15.84 31.51
C ILE A 252 -12.38 -14.41 31.20
N LYS A 253 -13.23 -13.82 32.04
CA LYS A 253 -13.75 -12.46 31.89
C LYS A 253 -12.65 -11.41 31.84
N ASP A 254 -11.62 -11.59 32.66
CA ASP A 254 -10.46 -10.69 32.75
C ASP A 254 -9.42 -10.91 31.64
N ALA A 255 -9.51 -12.02 30.89
CA ALA A 255 -8.54 -12.33 29.85
C ALA A 255 -8.75 -11.54 28.56
N LYS A 256 -9.89 -10.87 28.36
CA LYS A 256 -10.23 -10.22 27.08
C LYS A 256 -9.13 -9.27 26.60
N VAL A 257 -8.75 -9.39 25.33
CA VAL A 257 -7.88 -8.40 24.67
C VAL A 257 -8.70 -7.13 24.35
N GLY A 258 -8.08 -5.97 24.47
CA GLY A 258 -8.76 -4.68 24.29
C GLY A 258 -8.86 -4.34 22.81
N THR A 259 -10.06 -4.47 22.22
CA THR A 259 -10.30 -3.93 20.88
C THR A 259 -10.25 -2.40 20.93
N PRO A 260 -9.53 -1.70 20.03
CA PRO A 260 -9.68 -0.27 19.86
C PRO A 260 -11.16 0.06 19.69
N ARG A 261 -11.65 1.05 20.45
CA ARG A 261 -13.00 1.58 20.22
C ARG A 261 -12.96 2.29 18.86
N ASP A 262 -13.81 1.82 17.94
CA ASP A 262 -14.09 2.46 16.65
C ASP A 262 -14.52 3.93 16.87
#